data_AF-A0A7Y3JVG4-F1
#
_entry.id   AF-A0A7Y3JVG4-F1
#
_cell.length_a   1.000
_cell.length_b   1.000
_cell.length_c   1.000
_cell.angle_alpha   90.00
_cell.angle_beta   90.00
_cell.angle_gamma   90.00
#
_symmetry.space_group_name_H-M   'P 1'
#
loop_
_entity.id
_entity.type
_entity.pdbx_description
1 polymer ?
#
loop_
_entity_poly.entity_id
_entity_poly.type
_entity_poly.pdbx_seq_one_letter_code
_entity_poly.pdbx_strand_id
1 'polypeptide(L)' 'MRFPKFDLDTYNRTKDLSGGPIYAIVEEEIPEIEMITDENGNPTRGGLIGYALAYVCMAGLVGAMFYIL' A
#
# COMPACT_ATOMS: atom_id res chain seq x y z
N MET A 1 -6.13 -0.78 6.51
CA MET A 1 -5.31 -1.41 7.60
C MET A 1 -4.03 -0.59 7.84
N ARG A 2 -3.63 -0.30 9.09
CA ARG A 2 -2.43 0.52 9.39
C ARG A 2 -1.32 -0.35 9.97
N PHE A 3 -0.07 -0.11 9.57
CA PHE A 3 1.08 -0.83 10.12
C PHE A 3 2.14 0.15 10.65
N PRO A 4 2.84 -0.23 11.74
CA PRO A 4 3.92 0.58 12.26
C PRO A 4 5.12 0.52 11.29
N LYS A 5 5.60 1.69 10.89
CA LYS A 5 6.77 1.86 10.04
C LYS A 5 7.75 2.82 10.70
N PHE A 6 9.05 2.50 10.60
CA PHE A 6 10.09 3.42 11.05
C PHE A 6 10.07 4.70 10.22
N ASP A 7 10.02 5.85 10.88
CA ASP A 7 10.04 7.15 10.21
C ASP A 7 11.46 7.51 9.75
N LEU A 8 11.83 6.93 8.62
CA LEU A 8 13.13 7.11 8.00
C LEU A 8 13.36 8.56 7.55
N ASP A 9 12.30 9.28 7.17
CA ASP A 9 12.39 10.68 6.74
C ASP A 9 12.77 11.59 7.92
N THR A 10 12.05 11.48 9.05
CA THR A 10 12.39 12.21 10.27
C THR A 10 13.78 11.86 10.79
N TYR A 11 14.16 10.57 10.76
CA TYR A 11 15.51 10.16 11.13
C TYR A 11 16.58 10.81 10.24
N ASN A 12 16.41 10.75 8.91
CA ASN A 12 17.37 11.32 7.98
C ASN A 12 17.52 12.84 8.11
N ARG A 13 16.46 13.54 8.49
CA ARG A 13 16.47 14.99 8.72
C ARG A 13 17.12 15.40 10.04
N THR A 14 17.15 14.50 11.03
CA THR A 14 17.57 14.85 12.40
C THR A 14 18.89 14.23 12.83
N LYS A 15 19.38 13.22 12.11
CA LYS A 15 20.63 12.48 12.46
C LYS A 15 21.87 13.36 12.65
N ASP A 16 21.95 14.50 11.97
CA ASP A 16 23.10 15.41 12.02
C ASP A 16 22.87 16.61 12.95
N LEU A 17 21.73 16.66 13.66
CA LEU A 17 21.44 17.72 14.63
C LEU A 17 22.22 17.48 15.93
N SER A 18 22.63 18.58 16.58
CA SER A 18 23.40 18.55 17.83
C SER A 18 22.66 17.89 19.00
N GLY A 19 21.33 17.80 18.94
CA GLY A 19 20.49 17.09 19.91
C GLY A 19 20.37 15.57 19.67
N GLY A 20 20.96 15.07 18.58
CA GLY A 20 20.89 13.68 18.16
C GLY A 20 19.69 13.34 17.26
N PRO A 21 19.72 12.15 16.62
CA PRO A 21 18.63 11.66 15.77
C PRO A 21 17.33 11.44 16.55
N ILE A 22 16.21 11.80 15.92
CA ILE A 22 14.88 11.45 16.39
C ILE A 22 14.52 10.07 15.85
N TYR A 23 14.19 9.15 16.76
CA TYR A 23 13.65 7.83 16.43
C TYR A 23 12.15 7.82 16.67
N ALA A 24 11.39 7.72 15.58
CA ALA A 24 9.93 7.68 15.63
C ALA A 24 9.39 6.50 14.81
N ILE A 25 8.20 6.05 15.18
CA ILE A 25 7.41 5.09 14.43
C ILE A 25 6.16 5.83 13.99
N VAL A 26 5.87 5.79 12.70
CA VAL A 26 4.66 6.34 12.10
C VAL A 26 3.76 5.20 11.65
N GLU A 27 2.46 5.40 11.76
CA GLU A 27 1.48 4.47 11.24
C GLU A 27 1.19 4.80 9.79
N GLU A 28 1.67 3.96 8.87
CA GLU A 28 1.38 4.09 7.45
C GLU A 28 0.09 3.34 7.10
N GLU A 29 -0.74 3.98 6.29
CA GLU A 29 -1.98 3.39 5.79
C GLU A 29 -1.68 2.57 4.55
N ILE A 30 -2.07 1.30 4.56
CA ILE A 30 -2.03 0.48 3.35
C ILE A 30 -3.23 0.91 2.50
N PRO A 31 -3.02 1.45 1.29
CA PRO A 31 -4.12 1.79 0.41
C PRO A 31 -4.89 0.52 0.07
N GLU A 32 -6.19 0.56 0.29
CA GLU A 32 -7.07 -0.56 -0.02
C GLU A 32 -7.37 -0.56 -1.53
N ILE A 33 -7.57 -1.74 -2.12
CA ILE A 33 -8.03 -1.83 -3.50
C ILE A 33 -9.50 -1.42 -3.51
N GLU A 34 -9.76 -0.17 -3.88
CA GLU A 34 -11.10 0.38 -3.93
C GLU A 34 -11.80 0.10 -5.28
N MET A 35 -13.12 -0.10 -5.20
CA MET A 35 -13.97 -0.20 -6.39
C MET A 35 -14.32 1.19 -6.88
N ILE A 36 -14.08 1.48 -8.16
CA ILE A 36 -14.50 2.75 -8.76
C ILE A 36 -16.02 2.74 -8.95
N THR A 37 -16.71 3.61 -8.22
CA THR A 37 -18.17 3.76 -8.26
C THR A 37 -18.61 5.01 -9.01
N ASP A 38 -19.87 5.01 -9.47
CA ASP A 38 -20.54 6.20 -10.01
C ASP A 38 -21.06 7.11 -8.88
N GLU A 39 -21.74 8.21 -9.27
CA GLU A 39 -22.32 9.20 -8.35
C GLU A 39 -23.38 8.60 -7.39
N ASN A 40 -23.96 7.45 -7.73
CA ASN A 40 -24.95 6.75 -6.90
C ASN A 40 -24.32 5.65 -6.03
N GLY A 41 -22.99 5.47 -6.11
CA GLY A 41 -22.28 4.41 -5.40
C GLY A 41 -22.33 3.05 -6.09
N ASN A 42 -22.81 2.95 -7.33
CA ASN A 42 -22.81 1.69 -8.06
C ASN A 42 -21.43 1.45 -8.71
N PRO A 43 -20.88 0.23 -8.66
CA PRO A 43 -19.65 -0.10 -9.35
C PRO A 43 -19.74 0.21 -10.86
N THR A 44 -18.80 1.01 -11.36
CA THR A 44 -18.69 1.26 -12.80
C THR A 44 -18.25 -0.01 -13.52
N ARG A 45 -18.63 -0.17 -14.79
CA ARG A 45 -18.15 -1.32 -15.59
C ARG A 45 -16.62 -1.35 -15.70
N GLY A 46 -16.00 -0.17 -15.82
CA GLY A 46 -14.55 -0.04 -15.81
C GLY A 46 -13.93 -0.43 -14.48
N GLY A 47 -14.52 0.01 -13.37
CA GLY A 47 -14.12 -0.36 -12.02
C GLY A 47 -14.19 -1.87 -11.79
N LEU A 48 -15.27 -2.52 -12.21
CA LEU A 48 -15.43 -3.98 -12.11
C LEU A 48 -14.35 -4.74 -12.88
N ILE A 49 -14.07 -4.32 -14.12
CA ILE A 49 -13.02 -4.97 -14.95
C ILE A 49 -11.65 -4.76 -14.33
N GLY A 50 -11.32 -3.54 -13.93
CA GLY A 50 -10.03 -3.23 -13.30
C GLY A 50 -9.82 -3.98 -12.00
N TYR A 51 -10.86 -4.05 -11.16
CA TYR A 51 -10.84 -4.80 -9.92
C TYR A 51 -10.62 -6.29 -10.16
N ALA A 52 -11.35 -6.90 -11.11
CA ALA A 52 -11.16 -8.31 -11.47
C ALA A 52 -9.74 -8.59 -11.97
N LEU A 53 -9.20 -7.73 -12.85
CA LEU A 53 -7.83 -7.85 -13.36
C LEU A 53 -6.78 -7.75 -12.25
N ALA A 54 -6.96 -6.84 -11.29
CA ALA A 54 -6.04 -6.70 -10.16
C ALA A 54 -5.90 -8.02 -9.38
N TYR A 55 -7.02 -8.69 -9.07
CA TYR A 55 -7.01 -9.99 -8.39
C TYR A 55 -6.45 -11.11 -9.25
N VAL A 56 -6.73 -11.13 -10.55
CA VAL A 56 -6.14 -12.12 -11.47
C VAL A 56 -4.62 -11.97 -11.51
N CYS A 57 -4.11 -10.74 -11.62
CA CYS A 57 -2.66 -10.48 -11.60
C CYS A 57 -2.03 -10.88 -10.26
N MET A 58 -2.68 -10.53 -9.13
CA MET A 58 -2.20 -10.90 -7.80
C MET A 58 -2.13 -12.43 -7.64
N ALA A 59 -3.22 -13.13 -7.97
CA ALA A 59 -3.26 -14.59 -7.90
C ALA A 59 -2.25 -15.25 -8.85
N GLY A 60 -2.09 -14.70 -10.06
CA GLY A 60 -1.11 -15.18 -11.03
C GLY A 60 0.32 -15.03 -10.53
N LEU A 61 0.66 -13.89 -9.92
CA LEU A 61 2.00 -13.66 -9.35
C LEU A 61 2.27 -14.61 -8.18
N VAL A 62 1.32 -14.73 -7.24
CA VAL A 62 1.45 -15.65 -6.09
C VAL A 62 1.58 -17.09 -6.58
N GLY A 63 0.77 -17.52 -7.54
CA GLY A 63 0.85 -18.85 -8.13
C GLY A 63 2.19 -19.11 -8.83
N ALA A 64 2.70 -18.12 -9.57
CA ALA A 64 4.01 -18.20 -10.21
C ALA A 64 5.15 -18.32 -9.20
N MET A 65 5.07 -17.63 -8.05
CA MET A 65 6.06 -17.79 -6.98
C MET A 65 6.13 -19.23 -6.49
N PHE A 66 4.98 -19.90 -6.28
CA PHE A 66 4.96 -21.32 -5.86
C PHE A 66 5.42 -22.30 -6.94
N TYR A 67 5.31 -21.93 -8.22
CA TYR A 67 5.79 -22.78 -9.31
C TYR A 67 7.31 -22.65 -9.51
N ILE A 68 7.87 -21.46 -9.28
CA ILE A 68 9.28 -21.15 -9.54
C ILE A 68 10.18 -21.40 -8.31
N LEU A 69 9.67 -21.16 -7.10
CA LEU A 69 10.39 -21.29 -5.83
C LEU A 69 10.27 -22.71 -5.27
#